data_AF-A0A0J6XKZ4-F1
#
_entry.id   AF-A0A0J6XKZ4-F1
#
_cell.length_a   1.000
_cell.length_b   1.000
_cell.length_c   1.000
_cell.angle_alpha   90.00
_cell.angle_beta   90.00
_cell.angle_gamma   90.00
#
_symmetry.space_group_name_H-M   'P 1'
#
loop_
_entity.id
_entity.type
_entity.pdbx_description
1 polymer ?
#
loop_
_entity_poly.entity_id
_entity_poly.type
_entity_poly.pdbx_seq_one_letter_code
_entity_poly.pdbx_strand_id
1 'polypeptide(L)' 'MATTLAKAAEGTVAEQTHAARIAHVSKSFTGPAGSQLVLDDISLDVAPGEFVTILG' A
#
# COMPACT_ATOMS: atom_id res chain seq x y z
N MET A 1 31.81 -13.15 -32.85
CA MET A 1 30.82 -13.52 -31.81
C MET A 1 30.14 -12.24 -31.38
N ALA A 2 28.87 -12.04 -31.72
CA ALA A 2 28.12 -10.83 -31.37
C ALA A 2 27.28 -11.14 -30.13
N THR A 3 27.55 -10.45 -29.02
CA THR A 3 26.78 -10.60 -27.77
C THR A 3 25.67 -9.56 -27.77
N THR A 4 24.45 -9.98 -28.06
CA THR A 4 23.25 -9.14 -27.91
C THR A 4 22.94 -9.02 -26.42
N LEU A 5 22.99 -7.81 -25.87
CA LEU A 5 22.45 -7.55 -24.53
C LEU A 5 20.92 -7.63 -24.61
N ALA A 6 20.34 -8.60 -23.90
CA ALA A 6 18.92 -8.61 -23.64
C ALA A 6 18.58 -7.38 -22.80
N LYS A 7 17.81 -6.44 -23.38
CA LYS A 7 17.12 -5.41 -22.63
C LYS A 7 16.23 -6.14 -21.63
N ALA A 8 16.61 -6.12 -20.35
CA ALA A 8 15.73 -6.53 -19.26
C ALA A 8 14.43 -5.78 -19.49
N ALA A 9 13.31 -6.51 -19.55
CA ALA A 9 12.00 -5.91 -19.66
C ALA A 9 11.94 -4.83 -18.59
N GLU A 10 11.94 -3.57 -19.03
CA GLU A 10 11.44 -2.46 -18.24
C GLU A 10 10.06 -2.95 -17.88
N GLY A 11 9.93 -3.49 -16.67
CA GLY A 11 8.67 -3.94 -16.14
C GLY A 11 7.81 -2.70 -16.25
N THR A 12 6.92 -2.69 -17.25
CA THR A 12 5.85 -1.72 -17.34
C THR A 12 5.37 -1.61 -15.91
N VAL A 13 5.58 -0.46 -15.28
CA VAL A 13 4.93 -0.16 -14.02
C VAL A 13 3.48 -0.13 -14.45
N ALA A 14 2.85 -1.32 -14.43
CA ALA A 14 1.44 -1.46 -14.68
C ALA A 14 0.83 -0.44 -13.74
N GLU A 15 0.05 0.50 -14.28
CA GLU A 15 -0.68 1.43 -13.43
C GLU A 15 -1.27 0.60 -12.31
N GLN A 16 -0.76 0.80 -11.09
CA GLN A 16 -1.22 0.06 -9.94
C GLN A 16 -2.61 0.61 -9.68
N THR A 17 -3.58 0.03 -10.37
CA THR A 17 -4.97 0.38 -10.24
C THR A 17 -5.39 -0.20 -8.90
N HIS A 18 -5.67 0.69 -7.95
CA HIS A 18 -6.16 0.33 -6.63
C HIS A 18 -7.63 0.74 -6.56
N ALA A 19 -8.49 -0.15 -6.08
CA ALA A 19 -9.85 0.20 -5.72
C ALA A 19 -9.88 1.04 -4.43
N ALA A 20 -8.95 0.76 -3.51
CA ALA A 20 -8.71 1.57 -2.32
C ALA A 20 -7.23 1.56 -1.97
N ARG A 21 -6.73 2.69 -1.46
CA ARG A 21 -5.35 2.86 -1.02
C ARG A 21 -5.29 3.65 0.28
N ILE A 22 -4.64 3.06 1.27
CA ILE A 22 -4.23 3.67 2.54
C ILE A 22 -2.71 3.68 2.50
N ALA A 23 -2.10 4.85 2.64
CA ALA A 23 -0.65 4.99 2.60
C ALA A 23 -0.17 5.77 3.82
N HIS A 24 0.69 5.14 4.60
CA HIS A 24 1.35 5.74 5.77
C HIS A 24 0.39 6.44 6.73
N VAL A 25 -0.76 5.80 7.02
CA VAL A 25 -1.79 6.38 7.87
C VAL A 25 -1.51 6.08 9.32
N SER A 26 -1.20 7.13 10.06
CA SER A 26 -1.21 7.15 11.53
C SER A 26 -2.45 7.90 12.03
N LYS A 27 -3.14 7.34 13.04
CA LYS A 27 -4.30 7.98 13.66
C LYS A 27 -4.18 7.95 15.17
N SER A 28 -4.28 9.12 15.77
CA SER A 28 -4.40 9.29 17.22
C SER A 28 -5.78 9.83 17.60
N PHE A 29 -6.21 9.51 18.82
CA PHE A 29 -7.37 10.09 19.47
C PHE A 29 -6.95 10.75 20.78
N THR A 30 -7.49 11.94 21.05
CA THR A 30 -7.24 12.68 22.29
C THR A 30 -8.17 12.16 23.40
N GLY A 31 -7.60 11.78 24.54
CA GLY A 31 -8.35 11.38 25.73
C GLY A 31 -7.87 12.10 27.00
N PRO A 32 -8.51 11.85 28.15
CA PRO A 32 -8.16 12.48 29.43
C PRO A 32 -6.71 12.24 29.88
N ALA A 33 -6.11 11.12 29.46
CA ALA A 33 -4.72 10.77 29.76
C ALA A 33 -3.72 11.29 28.71
N GLY A 34 -4.18 12.09 27.74
CA GLY A 34 -3.38 12.55 26.61
C GLY A 34 -3.80 11.92 25.28
N SER A 35 -2.97 12.13 24.25
CA SER A 35 -3.19 11.56 22.92
C SER A 35 -2.74 10.10 22.88
N GLN A 36 -3.62 9.21 22.41
CA GLN A 36 -3.32 7.80 22.19
C GLN A 36 -3.20 7.52 20.68
N LEU A 37 -2.07 6.96 20.26
CA LEU A 37 -1.87 6.44 18.92
C LEU A 37 -2.63 5.10 18.78
N VAL A 38 -3.52 5.01 17.80
CA VAL A 38 -4.40 3.85 17.55
C VAL A 38 -4.06 3.15 16.25
N LEU A 39 -3.71 3.91 15.22
CA LEU A 39 -3.10 3.38 13.99
C LEU A 39 -1.72 4.00 13.87
N ASP A 40 -0.71 3.19 13.57
CA ASP A 40 0.67 3.63 13.39
C ASP A 40 1.20 3.17 12.03
N ASP A 41 1.46 4.14 11.15
CA ASP A 41 2.06 3.97 9.83
C ASP A 41 1.48 2.81 8.99
N ILE A 42 0.16 2.67 9.00
CA ILE A 42 -0.52 1.58 8.30
C ILE A 42 -0.62 1.90 6.81
N SER A 43 -0.24 0.93 5.98
CA SER A 43 -0.45 0.95 4.53
C SER A 43 -1.23 -0.27 4.07
N LEU A 44 -2.21 -0.08 3.19
CA LEU A 44 -3.05 -1.12 2.61
C LEU A 44 -3.47 -0.72 1.21
N ASP A 45 -3.22 -1.61 0.26
CA ASP A 45 -3.73 -1.50 -1.10
C ASP A 45 -4.76 -2.60 -1.33
N VAL A 46 -5.88 -2.25 -1.95
CA VAL A 46 -6.94 -3.19 -2.35
C VAL A 46 -7.06 -3.16 -3.88
N ALA A 47 -6.91 -4.31 -4.51
CA ALA A 47 -7.04 -4.42 -5.96
C ALA A 47 -8.51 -4.32 -6.43
N PRO A 48 -8.76 -3.86 -7.67
CA PRO A 48 -10.08 -3.90 -8.27
C PRO A 48 -10.69 -5.31 -8.25
N GLY A 49 -11.89 -5.43 -7.68
CA GLY A 49 -12.61 -6.71 -7.56
C GLY A 49 -12.17 -7.60 -6.40
N GLU A 50 -11.19 -7.17 -5.60
CA GLU A 50 -10.75 -7.91 -4.42
C GLU A 50 -11.80 -7.81 -3.30
N PHE A 51 -12.20 -8.97 -2.76
CA PHE A 51 -13.10 -9.06 -1.62
C PHE A 51 -12.28 -9.16 -0.34
N VAL A 52 -12.16 -8.05 0.39
CA VAL A 52 -11.36 -7.95 1.61
C VAL A 52 -12.26 -7.96 2.84
N THR A 53 -11.85 -8.69 3.88
CA THR A 53 -12.46 -8.62 5.22
C THR A 53 -11.40 -8.15 6.20
N ILE A 54 -11.72 -7.12 6.99
CA ILE A 54 -10.87 -6.68 8.10
C ILE A 54 -11.30 -7.44 9.35
N LEU A 55 -10.34 -8.08 10.01
CA LEU A 55 -10.51 -8.78 11.27
C LEU A 55 -9.63 -8.11 12.33
N GLY A 56 -10.12 -8.05 13.56
CA GLY A 56 -9.47 -7.42 14.70
C GLY A 56 -10.19 -7.74 16.00
#